data_AF-A0A4Z0V7U8-F1
#
_entry.id   AF-A0A4Z0V7U8-F1
#
_cell.length_a   1.000
_cell.length_b   1.000
_cell.length_c   1.000
_cell.angle_alpha   90.00
_cell.angle_beta   90.00
_cell.angle_gamma   90.00
#
_symmetry.space_group_name_H-M   'P 1'
#
loop_
_entity.id
_entity.type
_entity.pdbx_description
1 polymer ?
#
loop_
_entity_poly.entity_id
_entity_poly.type
_entity_poly.pdbx_seq_one_letter_code
_entity_poly.pdbx_strand_id
1 'polypeptide(L)'
;MKKFLSLFLALPMLAFVASCDDDDSKVPDVSVSIEYSGGTLTDGVLTVVEGDTLKIEGLKVTPAPGTGEAVLGMTTYFLDNIPFLTTSIAPFAVDIDTEGMKEGTHYLRVNTQIFQVNKSIGWGIFQYKLNIVASPDDQPGDTGGGTDTPEQTITDSVD
;
A
#
# COMPACT_ATOMS: atom_id res chain seq x y z
N MET A 1 51.02 -40.17 -11.88
CA MET A 1 50.59 -39.13 -10.92
C MET A 1 50.55 -37.75 -11.60
N LYS A 2 49.56 -37.46 -12.45
CA LYS A 2 49.34 -36.09 -13.01
C LYS A 2 47.87 -35.76 -13.36
N LYS A 3 46.92 -36.69 -13.12
CA LYS A 3 45.51 -36.53 -13.57
C LYS A 3 44.50 -36.24 -12.44
N PHE A 4 44.95 -36.11 -11.20
CA PHE A 4 44.07 -35.83 -10.05
C PHE A 4 44.05 -34.35 -9.64
N LEU A 5 44.98 -33.52 -10.16
CA LEU A 5 45.05 -32.10 -9.78
C LEU A 5 44.05 -31.22 -10.54
N SER A 6 43.61 -31.64 -11.73
CA SER A 6 42.64 -30.91 -12.55
C SER A 6 41.22 -30.94 -11.98
N LEU A 7 40.89 -31.89 -11.10
CA LEU A 7 39.56 -31.98 -10.48
C LEU A 7 39.40 -31.03 -9.27
N PHE A 8 40.51 -30.62 -8.64
CA PHE A 8 40.49 -29.70 -7.49
C PHE A 8 40.36 -28.22 -7.90
N LEU A 9 40.73 -27.88 -9.15
CA LEU A 9 40.64 -26.50 -9.66
C LEU A 9 39.24 -26.12 -10.17
N ALA A 10 38.32 -27.08 -10.30
CA ALA A 10 36.93 -26.84 -10.71
C ALA A 10 36.00 -26.53 -9.52
N LEU A 11 36.44 -26.80 -8.29
CA LEU A 11 35.63 -26.63 -7.08
C LEU A 11 35.29 -25.16 -6.74
N PRO A 12 36.14 -24.13 -7.00
CA PRO A 12 35.77 -22.74 -6.74
C PRO A 12 34.67 -22.22 -7.67
N MET A 13 34.43 -22.86 -8.83
CA MET A 13 33.37 -22.46 -9.76
C MET A 13 31.98 -22.96 -9.37
N LEU A 14 31.88 -23.88 -8.40
CA LEU A 14 30.61 -24.27 -7.78
C LEU A 14 30.27 -23.41 -6.56
N ALA A 15 31.19 -22.57 -6.08
CA ALA A 15 30.95 -21.66 -4.96
C ALA A 15 30.16 -20.39 -5.36
N PHE A 16 29.96 -20.14 -6.65
CA PHE A 16 29.24 -18.96 -7.16
C PHE A 16 27.77 -19.22 -7.54
N VAL A 17 27.24 -20.42 -7.27
CA VAL A 17 25.80 -20.72 -7.44
C VAL A 17 25.03 -20.79 -6.12
N ALA A 18 25.65 -20.41 -4.99
CA ALA A 18 24.89 -19.87 -3.86
C ALA A 18 24.52 -18.41 -4.16
N SER A 19 23.80 -18.19 -5.25
CA SER A 19 23.19 -16.91 -5.56
C SER A 19 21.95 -16.79 -4.67
N CYS A 20 22.10 -16.06 -3.56
CA CYS A 20 21.06 -15.51 -2.69
C CYS A 20 19.80 -16.38 -2.57
N ASP A 21 19.94 -17.47 -1.83
CA ASP A 21 18.81 -18.05 -1.11
C ASP A 21 18.43 -17.03 -0.01
N ASP A 22 17.15 -16.66 0.07
CA ASP A 22 16.46 -16.34 1.34
C ASP A 22 16.42 -14.89 1.91
N ASP A 23 16.24 -13.84 1.09
CA ASP A 23 15.95 -12.46 1.59
C ASP A 23 14.52 -11.96 1.35
N ASP A 24 13.69 -12.68 0.59
CA ASP A 24 12.29 -12.29 0.29
C ASP A 24 11.35 -12.34 1.51
N SER A 25 11.82 -12.83 2.67
CA SER A 25 10.96 -13.10 3.83
C SER A 25 11.12 -12.12 5.01
N LYS A 26 11.90 -11.04 4.88
CA LYS A 26 12.09 -10.09 5.99
C LYS A 26 11.02 -9.02 6.11
N VAL A 27 10.42 -8.59 5.01
CA VAL A 27 9.35 -7.59 5.04
C VAL A 27 8.05 -8.16 5.63
N PRO A 28 7.16 -7.31 6.16
CA PRO A 28 5.84 -7.73 6.62
C PRO A 28 5.03 -8.45 5.53
N ASP A 29 4.48 -9.61 5.89
CA ASP A 29 3.53 -10.38 5.10
C ASP A 29 2.11 -10.12 5.62
N VAL A 30 1.50 -9.07 5.05
CA VAL A 30 0.22 -8.53 5.48
C VAL A 30 -0.60 -8.06 4.28
N SER A 31 -1.88 -7.82 4.52
CA SER A 31 -2.76 -7.06 3.64
C SER A 31 -3.34 -5.86 4.37
N VAL A 32 -3.35 -4.69 3.73
CA VAL A 32 -3.96 -3.47 4.23
C VAL A 32 -5.27 -3.22 3.50
N SER A 33 -6.36 -3.02 4.25
CA SER A 33 -7.66 -2.62 3.74
C SER A 33 -8.03 -1.21 4.18
N ILE A 34 -8.75 -0.50 3.33
CA ILE A 34 -9.31 0.83 3.60
C ILE A 34 -10.82 0.72 3.84
N GLU A 35 -11.31 1.40 4.85
CA GLU A 35 -12.72 1.72 5.01
C GLU A 35 -12.94 3.18 4.56
N TYR A 36 -13.88 3.41 3.65
CA TYR A 36 -14.15 4.73 3.08
C TYR A 36 -15.64 5.05 3.05
N SER A 37 -15.98 6.34 2.98
CA SER A 37 -17.35 6.84 2.77
C SER A 37 -17.34 8.16 1.96
N GLY A 38 -18.51 8.62 1.52
CA GLY A 38 -18.62 9.87 0.75
C GLY A 38 -18.25 9.78 -0.73
N GLY A 39 -18.11 8.55 -1.27
CA GLY A 39 -17.92 8.30 -2.69
C GLY A 39 -18.34 6.89 -3.08
N THR A 40 -18.18 6.57 -4.36
CA THR A 40 -18.39 5.21 -4.90
C THR A 40 -17.06 4.66 -5.43
N LEU A 41 -16.68 3.46 -4.99
CA LEU A 41 -15.60 2.70 -5.63
C LEU A 41 -16.17 1.81 -6.74
N THR A 42 -15.65 1.93 -7.96
CA THR A 42 -15.95 1.02 -9.07
C THR A 42 -14.66 0.74 -9.82
N ASP A 43 -14.33 -0.54 -10.01
CA ASP A 43 -13.13 -1.00 -10.72
C ASP A 43 -11.81 -0.31 -10.26
N GLY A 44 -11.65 -0.12 -8.95
CA GLY A 44 -10.45 0.50 -8.35
C GLY A 44 -10.40 2.03 -8.46
N VAL A 45 -11.46 2.68 -8.93
CA VAL A 45 -11.59 4.14 -9.03
C VAL A 45 -12.61 4.64 -8.02
N LEU A 46 -12.16 5.46 -7.06
CA LEU A 46 -13.04 6.20 -6.16
C LEU A 46 -13.58 7.42 -6.90
N THR A 47 -14.90 7.50 -7.08
CA THR A 47 -15.56 8.65 -7.70
C THR A 47 -16.29 9.46 -6.64
N VAL A 48 -16.13 10.78 -6.69
CA VAL A 48 -16.65 11.74 -5.70
C VAL A 48 -17.10 13.00 -6.45
N VAL A 49 -18.22 13.58 -6.05
CA VAL A 49 -18.71 14.86 -6.60
C VAL A 49 -17.89 16.01 -6.02
N GLU A 50 -17.51 16.99 -6.84
CA GLU A 50 -16.82 18.19 -6.37
C GLU A 50 -17.65 18.90 -5.28
N GLY A 51 -16.99 19.25 -4.17
CA GLY A 51 -17.61 19.88 -3.01
C GLY A 51 -18.17 18.90 -1.97
N ASP A 52 -18.27 17.61 -2.30
CA ASP A 52 -18.53 16.57 -1.31
C ASP A 52 -17.23 16.19 -0.57
N THR A 53 -17.39 15.59 0.62
CA THR A 53 -16.25 15.09 1.40
C THR A 53 -16.06 13.60 1.18
N LEU A 54 -14.91 13.22 0.63
CA LEU A 54 -14.45 11.83 0.68
C LEU A 54 -13.84 11.55 2.05
N LYS A 55 -14.25 10.46 2.69
CA LYS A 55 -13.73 10.05 3.99
C LYS A 55 -12.98 8.75 3.83
N ILE A 56 -11.77 8.72 4.38
CA ILE A 56 -11.10 7.49 4.75
C ILE A 56 -11.39 7.30 6.23
N GLU A 57 -12.31 6.38 6.55
CA GLU A 57 -12.76 6.11 7.91
C GLU A 57 -11.69 5.37 8.71
N GLY A 58 -10.88 4.55 8.02
CA GLY A 58 -9.73 3.93 8.64
C GLY A 58 -8.94 3.01 7.75
N LEU A 59 -7.76 2.65 8.26
CA LEU A 59 -6.90 1.62 7.69
C LEU A 59 -6.83 0.43 8.64
N LYS A 60 -6.89 -0.77 8.08
CA LYS A 60 -6.74 -2.02 8.83
C LYS A 60 -5.65 -2.87 8.20
N VAL A 61 -4.72 -3.35 9.02
CA VAL A 61 -3.72 -4.34 8.62
C VAL A 61 -4.14 -5.73 9.07
N THR A 62 -4.00 -6.70 8.17
CA THR A 62 -4.33 -8.10 8.38
C THR A 62 -3.11 -8.95 8.06
N PRO A 63 -2.46 -9.58 9.05
CA PRO A 63 -1.37 -10.52 8.81
C PRO A 63 -1.80 -11.73 7.99
N ALA A 64 -0.90 -12.27 7.17
CA ALA A 64 -1.13 -13.53 6.49
C ALA A 64 -1.31 -14.69 7.50
N PRO A 65 -2.08 -15.75 7.17
CA PRO A 65 -2.28 -16.87 8.08
C PRO A 65 -0.97 -17.52 8.55
N GLY A 66 -0.85 -17.76 9.86
CA GLY A 66 0.34 -18.38 10.44
C GLY A 66 1.53 -17.44 10.65
N THR A 67 1.38 -16.14 10.36
CA THR A 67 2.38 -15.11 10.63
C THR A 67 2.11 -14.38 11.95
N GLY A 68 3.06 -13.54 12.37
CA GLY A 68 2.95 -12.75 13.60
C GLY A 68 1.93 -11.60 13.49
N GLU A 69 1.49 -11.10 14.64
CA GLU A 69 0.64 -9.90 14.72
C GLU A 69 1.31 -8.71 14.01
N ALA A 70 0.50 -7.84 13.40
CA ALA A 70 0.96 -6.65 12.72
C ALA A 70 0.16 -5.41 13.13
N VAL A 71 0.83 -4.26 13.08
CA VAL A 71 0.26 -2.95 13.36
C VAL A 71 0.76 -1.93 12.35
N LEU A 72 -0.08 -0.93 12.07
CA LEU A 72 0.31 0.24 11.29
C LEU A 72 0.98 1.28 12.20
N GLY A 73 1.97 1.95 11.65
CA GLY A 73 2.72 3.03 12.28
C GLY A 73 2.31 4.40 11.75
N MET A 74 3.30 5.25 11.53
CA MET A 74 3.06 6.56 10.94
C MET A 74 2.55 6.41 9.51
N THR A 75 1.41 7.03 9.23
CA THR A 75 0.70 7.01 7.95
C THR A 75 0.68 8.42 7.38
N THR A 76 1.07 8.58 6.12
CA THR A 76 1.04 9.85 5.39
C THR A 76 0.16 9.70 4.15
N TYR A 77 -0.80 10.61 4.03
CA TYR A 77 -1.68 10.75 2.88
C TYR A 77 -1.12 11.80 1.91
N PHE A 78 -1.15 11.45 0.63
CA PHE A 78 -0.73 12.29 -0.48
C PHE A 78 -1.89 12.44 -1.45
N LEU A 79 -2.10 13.66 -1.92
CA LEU A 79 -2.99 13.96 -3.03
C LEU A 79 -2.13 14.50 -4.18
N ASP A 80 -2.19 13.84 -5.33
CA ASP A 80 -1.35 14.16 -6.50
C ASP A 80 0.14 14.29 -6.16
N ASN A 81 0.65 13.35 -5.36
CA ASN A 81 2.01 13.30 -4.81
C ASN A 81 2.38 14.42 -3.83
N ILE A 82 1.45 15.29 -3.44
CA ILE A 82 1.67 16.32 -2.41
C ILE A 82 1.18 15.77 -1.06
N PRO A 83 2.05 15.64 -0.04
CA PRO A 83 1.61 15.21 1.28
C PRO A 83 0.72 16.28 1.91
N PHE A 84 -0.44 15.88 2.43
CA PHE A 84 -1.39 16.82 3.06
C PHE A 84 -1.74 16.45 4.51
N LEU A 85 -1.55 15.18 4.91
CA LEU A 85 -1.73 14.75 6.29
C LEU A 85 -0.73 13.65 6.65
N THR A 86 -0.17 13.74 7.86
CA THR A 86 0.52 12.63 8.52
C THR A 86 -0.13 12.38 9.87
N THR A 87 -0.45 11.12 10.17
CA THR A 87 -1.03 10.69 11.44
C THR A 87 -0.40 9.39 11.93
N SER A 88 -0.28 9.27 13.24
CA SER A 88 0.13 8.03 13.93
C SER A 88 -0.97 7.53 14.87
N ILE A 89 -2.20 8.02 14.70
CA ILE A 89 -3.34 7.73 15.57
C ILE A 89 -4.34 6.89 14.80
N ALA A 90 -4.56 5.65 15.24
CA ALA A 90 -5.62 4.78 14.74
C ALA A 90 -7.01 5.42 14.98
N PRO A 91 -7.97 5.29 14.04
CA PRO A 91 -7.96 4.38 12.89
C PRO A 91 -7.23 4.94 11.64
N PHE A 92 -6.43 5.99 11.79
CA PHE A 92 -5.74 6.69 10.70
C PHE A 92 -6.70 7.43 9.76
N ALA A 93 -7.87 7.83 10.27
CA ALA A 93 -8.89 8.48 9.48
C ALA A 93 -8.45 9.84 8.89
N VAL A 94 -9.03 10.19 7.74
CA VAL A 94 -8.88 11.50 7.12
C VAL A 94 -10.15 11.89 6.35
N ASP A 95 -10.50 13.17 6.46
CA ASP A 95 -11.50 13.83 5.62
C ASP A 95 -10.80 14.58 4.49
N ILE A 96 -11.25 14.36 3.28
CA ILE A 96 -10.75 14.99 2.06
C ILE A 96 -11.88 15.84 1.50
N ASP A 97 -11.79 17.14 1.75
CA ASP A 97 -12.67 18.15 1.15
C ASP A 97 -12.31 18.33 -0.31
N THR A 98 -13.27 18.10 -1.20
CA THR A 98 -13.06 18.21 -2.66
C THR A 98 -13.47 19.57 -3.21
N GLU A 99 -13.87 20.53 -2.36
CA GLU A 99 -14.22 21.88 -2.80
C GLU A 99 -13.08 22.54 -3.60
N GLY A 100 -13.38 22.96 -4.83
CA GLY A 100 -12.41 23.62 -5.72
C GLY A 100 -11.36 22.68 -6.31
N MET A 101 -11.47 21.37 -6.12
CA MET A 101 -10.70 20.40 -6.88
C MET A 101 -11.15 20.41 -8.34
N LYS A 102 -10.18 20.25 -9.25
CA LYS A 102 -10.49 20.21 -10.68
C LYS A 102 -11.20 18.90 -11.02
N GLU A 103 -12.21 18.94 -11.89
CA GLU A 103 -12.77 17.71 -12.44
C GLU A 103 -11.72 16.83 -13.13
N GLY A 104 -11.88 15.51 -12.98
CA GLY A 104 -11.06 14.49 -13.61
C GLY A 104 -10.23 13.68 -12.62
N THR A 105 -9.15 13.10 -13.13
CA THR A 105 -8.34 12.12 -12.39
C THR A 105 -7.31 12.78 -11.48
N HIS A 106 -7.36 12.38 -10.22
CA HIS A 106 -6.43 12.64 -9.15
C HIS A 106 -5.91 11.31 -8.58
N TYR A 107 -4.87 11.40 -7.75
CA TYR A 107 -4.27 10.24 -7.11
C TYR A 107 -4.19 10.41 -5.60
N LEU A 108 -4.95 9.58 -4.88
CA LEU A 108 -4.83 9.45 -3.43
C LEU A 108 -3.84 8.32 -3.15
N ARG A 109 -2.67 8.66 -2.62
CA ARG A 109 -1.66 7.70 -2.20
C ARG A 109 -1.50 7.71 -0.69
N VAL A 110 -1.33 6.54 -0.12
CA VAL A 110 -1.06 6.36 1.30
C VAL A 110 0.28 5.64 1.45
N ASN A 111 1.16 6.23 2.26
CA ASN A 111 2.40 5.60 2.68
C ASN A 111 2.32 5.34 4.18
N THR A 112 2.47 4.09 4.62
CA THR A 112 2.37 3.72 6.03
C THR A 112 3.51 2.81 6.46
N GLN A 113 4.00 3.00 7.67
CA GLN A 113 4.89 2.02 8.30
C GLN A 113 4.10 0.79 8.73
N ILE A 114 4.69 -0.38 8.57
CA ILE A 114 4.10 -1.65 8.96
C ILE A 114 5.10 -2.37 9.86
N PHE A 115 4.64 -2.72 11.06
CA PHE A 115 5.40 -3.53 12.00
C PHE A 115 4.73 -4.90 12.11
N GLN A 116 5.49 -5.97 11.91
CA GLN A 116 5.01 -7.33 12.13
C GLN A 116 5.99 -8.11 13.01
N VAL A 117 5.45 -8.92 13.93
CA VAL A 117 6.27 -9.74 14.83
C VAL A 117 7.19 -10.67 14.02
N ASN A 118 8.47 -10.69 14.40
CA ASN A 118 9.55 -11.45 13.75
C ASN A 118 9.85 -11.05 12.29
N LYS A 119 9.45 -9.84 11.87
CA LYS A 119 9.79 -9.25 10.57
C LYS A 119 10.59 -7.96 10.77
N SER A 120 11.28 -7.51 9.72
CA SER A 120 11.79 -6.15 9.67
C SER A 120 10.62 -5.15 9.61
N ILE A 121 10.92 -3.88 9.90
CA ILE A 121 9.98 -2.80 9.59
C ILE A 121 9.72 -2.85 8.08
N GLY A 122 8.47 -2.66 7.68
CA GLY A 122 8.06 -2.51 6.29
C GLY A 122 7.38 -1.17 6.04
N TRP A 123 7.26 -0.83 4.77
CA TRP A 123 6.59 0.35 4.27
C TRP A 123 5.54 -0.09 3.24
N GLY A 124 4.28 0.14 3.57
CA GLY A 124 3.16 -0.08 2.67
C GLY A 124 2.92 1.18 1.83
N ILE A 125 2.86 1.01 0.51
CA ILE A 125 2.43 2.03 -0.44
C ILE A 125 1.24 1.47 -1.21
N PHE A 126 0.12 2.16 -1.13
CA PHE A 126 -1.09 1.86 -1.91
C PHE A 126 -1.72 3.15 -2.42
N GLN A 127 -2.37 3.06 -3.58
CA GLN A 127 -2.85 4.22 -4.31
C GLN A 127 -4.21 3.96 -4.94
N TYR A 128 -5.12 4.91 -4.79
CA TYR A 128 -6.38 4.96 -5.52
C TYR A 128 -6.33 6.03 -6.60
N LYS A 129 -6.98 5.73 -7.72
CA LYS A 129 -7.45 6.77 -8.63
C LYS A 129 -8.67 7.40 -7.98
N LEU A 130 -8.62 8.71 -7.80
CA LEU A 130 -9.74 9.53 -7.37
C LEU A 130 -10.27 10.27 -8.61
N ASN A 131 -11.52 10.07 -8.97
CA ASN A 131 -12.17 10.78 -10.07
C ASN A 131 -13.15 11.80 -9.50
N ILE A 132 -12.87 13.09 -9.70
CA ILE A 132 -13.75 14.18 -9.31
C ILE A 132 -14.70 14.48 -10.46
N VAL A 133 -16.00 14.49 -10.16
CA VAL A 133 -17.07 14.77 -11.13
C VAL A 133 -17.88 16.00 -10.73
N ALA A 134 -18.41 16.73 -11.71
CA ALA A 134 -19.18 17.94 -11.45
C ALA A 134 -20.55 17.70 -10.79
N SER A 135 -21.16 16.53 -11.04
CA SER A 135 -22.53 16.26 -10.62
C SER A 135 -22.74 14.84 -10.11
N PRO A 136 -23.72 14.61 -9.21
CA PRO A 136 -24.08 13.27 -8.76
C PRO A 136 -24.49 12.31 -9.88
N ASP A 137 -25.05 12.83 -10.97
CA ASP A 137 -25.48 12.01 -12.13
C ASP A 137 -24.29 11.35 -12.85
N ASP A 138 -23.09 11.90 -12.69
CA ASP A 138 -21.83 11.39 -13.25
C ASP A 138 -21.13 10.39 -12.32
N GLN A 139 -21.63 10.20 -11.09
CA GLN A 139 -21.11 9.23 -10.15
C GLN A 139 -21.79 7.87 -10.36
N PRO A 140 -21.02 6.77 -10.55
CA PRO A 140 -21.62 5.45 -10.69
C PRO A 140 -22.22 4.99 -9.35
N GLY A 141 -23.37 4.31 -9.43
CA GLY A 141 -23.99 3.66 -8.27
C GLY A 141 -24.48 4.62 -7.17
N ASP A 142 -25.02 4.04 -6.11
CA ASP A 142 -25.42 4.81 -4.93
C ASP A 142 -24.19 5.16 -4.08
N THR A 143 -24.08 6.42 -3.64
CA THR A 143 -23.08 6.82 -2.65
C THR A 143 -23.29 6.04 -1.36
N GLY A 144 -22.30 5.25 -0.93
CA GLY A 144 -22.52 4.30 0.17
C GLY A 144 -21.32 3.93 1.03
N GLY A 145 -20.11 4.34 0.65
CA GLY A 145 -18.90 3.87 1.32
C GLY A 145 -18.71 2.36 1.21
N GLY A 146 -17.64 1.86 1.82
CA GLY A 146 -17.33 0.44 1.80
C GLY A 146 -15.94 0.12 2.33
N THR A 147 -15.57 -1.14 2.16
CA THR A 147 -14.23 -1.64 2.45
C THR A 147 -13.60 -2.12 1.16
N ASP A 148 -12.34 -1.76 0.94
CA ASP A 148 -11.55 -2.24 -0.18
C ASP A 148 -10.15 -2.67 0.28
N THR A 149 -9.55 -3.58 -0.48
CA THR A 149 -8.16 -4.01 -0.29
C THR A 149 -7.42 -3.67 -1.58
N PRO A 150 -6.76 -2.50 -1.65
CA PRO A 150 -6.12 -2.04 -2.88
C PRO A 150 -4.92 -2.91 -3.23
N GLU A 151 -4.50 -2.82 -4.49
CA GLU A 151 -3.14 -3.23 -4.85
C GLU A 151 -2.14 -2.44 -4.00
N GLN A 152 -1.23 -3.17 -3.38
CA GLN A 152 -0.29 -2.64 -2.39
C GLN A 152 1.10 -3.17 -2.66
N THR A 153 2.08 -2.29 -2.48
CA THR A 153 3.49 -2.66 -2.47
C THR A 153 3.97 -2.56 -1.04
N ILE A 154 4.62 -3.62 -0.53
CA ILE A 154 5.24 -3.64 0.80
C ILE A 154 6.74 -3.84 0.61
N THR A 155 7.54 -2.88 1.09
CA THR A 155 8.99 -2.84 0.92
C THR A 155 9.71 -2.62 2.25
N ASP A 156 11.02 -2.80 2.28
CA ASP A 156 11.90 -2.48 3.41
C ASP A 156 12.49 -1.06 3.33
N SER A 157 12.24 -0.33 2.24
CA SER A 157 12.66 1.05 2.02
C SER A 157 11.56 1.92 1.39
N VAL A 158 11.69 3.24 1.53
CA VAL A 158 10.85 4.23 0.84
C VAL A 158 11.64 4.76 -0.36
N ASP A 159 11.86 3.90 -1.36
CA ASP A 159 12.49 4.29 -2.62
C ASP A 159 11.44 4.61 -3.70
#